data_AF-A0A3M2GQ12-F1
#
_entry.id   AF-A0A3M2GQ12-F1
#
_cell.length_a   1.000
_cell.length_b   1.000
_cell.length_c   1.000
_cell.angle_alpha   90.00
_cell.angle_beta   90.00
_cell.angle_gamma   90.00
#
_symmetry.space_group_name_H-M   'P 1'
#
loop_
_entity.id
_entity.type
_entity.pdbx_description
1 polymer ?
#
loop_
_entity_poly.entity_id
_entity_poly.type
_entity_poly.pdbx_seq_one_letter_code
_entity_poly.pdbx_strand_id
1 'polypeptide(L)'
;MDATAPPARTVGYLGPVGTFTEQALYTQPDLAALEHVRFPSIVEVLRATEAGDVDLGFTAIENMIEGSVNATIDTLAFDASLLIQREVVISVNLNLLALPGVTLADIGEVRSHPVATAQCRRYLADRLPRARVVATNSTADAAREVAAADDHTVAAIAPRRAAEVYELEVLAADIEDHPENQTRFVLVGRDGVPAPTGHDKTSILVYQREDVPGSLVGILQEFAARSINLTKLESRPTRTGLGDYCFLIDCEGHIADEVVADALRNLHMKQAQVKFLGSYPSAYGEPHEVRRNREGVRAAEEWVAALRGRIRR
;
A
#
# COMPACT_ATOMS: atom_id res chain seq x y z
N MET A 1 28.26 -29.96 10.87
CA MET A 1 27.12 -30.49 10.09
C MET A 1 25.87 -29.83 10.64
N ASP A 2 25.16 -28.96 9.96
CA ASP A 2 25.46 -28.06 8.87
C ASP A 2 24.62 -26.85 9.29
N ALA A 3 25.25 -25.73 9.64
CA ALA A 3 24.51 -24.54 10.02
C ALA A 3 24.04 -23.92 8.70
N THR A 4 23.04 -24.53 8.08
CA THR A 4 22.41 -23.98 6.88
C THR A 4 21.94 -22.59 7.26
N ALA A 5 22.52 -21.59 6.60
CA ALA A 5 22.04 -20.23 6.66
C ALA A 5 20.51 -20.25 6.53
N PRO A 6 19.76 -19.41 7.28
CA PRO A 6 18.32 -19.33 7.07
C PRO A 6 18.08 -19.16 5.56
N PRO A 7 17.10 -19.89 4.98
CA PRO A 7 16.84 -19.79 3.55
C PRO A 7 16.69 -18.31 3.18
N ALA A 8 17.30 -17.92 2.06
CA ALA A 8 17.23 -16.55 1.58
C ALA A 8 15.75 -16.17 1.47
N ARG A 9 15.34 -15.11 2.17
CA ARG A 9 13.96 -14.63 2.13
C ARG A 9 13.66 -14.10 0.73
N THR A 10 12.49 -14.46 0.21
CA THR A 10 11.98 -14.04 -1.09
C THR A 10 10.90 -12.96 -0.94
N VAL A 11 10.84 -12.03 -1.88
CA VAL A 11 9.77 -11.04 -1.97
C VAL A 11 9.19 -11.01 -3.37
N GLY A 12 7.88 -11.23 -3.45
CA GLY A 12 7.08 -11.15 -4.66
C GLY A 12 6.57 -9.73 -4.92
N TYR A 13 6.62 -9.24 -6.15
CA TYR A 13 5.99 -7.96 -6.53
C TYR A 13 5.47 -7.95 -7.98
N LEU A 14 4.65 -6.94 -8.29
CA LEU A 14 4.10 -6.73 -9.64
C LEU A 14 5.21 -6.32 -10.63
N GLY A 15 5.44 -7.17 -11.63
CA GLY A 15 6.30 -6.88 -12.78
C GLY A 15 5.60 -6.00 -13.84
N PRO A 16 6.30 -5.66 -14.93
CA PRO A 16 7.70 -5.98 -15.23
C PRO A 16 8.70 -5.19 -14.35
N VAL A 17 10.00 -5.38 -14.57
CA VAL A 17 11.04 -4.55 -13.94
C VAL A 17 10.90 -3.09 -14.39
N GLY A 18 11.30 -2.14 -13.55
CA GLY A 18 11.16 -0.70 -13.82
C GLY A 18 9.84 -0.07 -13.34
N THR A 19 8.99 -0.79 -12.62
CA THR A 19 7.71 -0.25 -12.10
C THR A 19 7.88 0.64 -10.87
N PHE A 20 6.85 1.41 -10.52
CA PHE A 20 6.80 2.13 -9.24
C PHE A 20 6.85 1.17 -8.03
N THR A 21 6.27 -0.03 -8.15
CA THR A 21 6.36 -1.06 -7.10
C THR A 21 7.80 -1.49 -6.88
N GLU A 22 8.56 -1.73 -7.95
CA GLU A 22 9.99 -2.01 -7.83
C GLU A 22 10.74 -0.82 -7.22
N GLN A 23 10.50 0.40 -7.71
CA GLN A 23 11.12 1.61 -7.16
C GLN A 23 10.88 1.74 -5.64
N ALA A 24 9.64 1.53 -5.18
CA ALA A 24 9.30 1.58 -3.76
C ALA A 24 10.02 0.49 -2.96
N LEU A 25 10.14 -0.73 -3.51
CA LEU A 25 10.86 -1.83 -2.88
C LEU A 25 12.34 -1.47 -2.67
N TYR A 26 13.00 -0.88 -3.68
CA TYR A 26 14.41 -0.50 -3.60
C TYR A 26 14.69 0.69 -2.67
N THR A 27 13.66 1.43 -2.22
CA THR A 27 13.85 2.43 -1.13
C THR A 27 14.11 1.78 0.23
N GLN A 28 13.85 0.47 0.37
CA GLN A 28 13.99 -0.28 1.60
C GLN A 28 15.22 -1.20 1.50
N PRO A 29 16.37 -0.87 2.13
CA PRO A 29 17.60 -1.65 1.96
C PRO A 29 17.48 -3.12 2.34
N ASP A 30 16.66 -3.43 3.35
CA ASP A 30 16.40 -4.80 3.78
C ASP A 30 15.56 -5.60 2.78
N LEU A 31 14.61 -4.95 2.08
CA LEU A 31 13.84 -5.59 1.00
C LEU A 31 14.65 -5.70 -0.30
N ALA A 32 15.46 -4.68 -0.60
CA ALA A 32 16.34 -4.66 -1.77
C ALA A 32 17.38 -5.78 -1.75
N ALA A 33 17.77 -6.24 -0.55
CA ALA A 33 18.72 -7.34 -0.36
C ALA A 33 18.10 -8.76 -0.47
N LEU A 34 16.77 -8.87 -0.57
CA LEU A 34 16.06 -10.14 -0.70
C LEU A 34 16.12 -10.68 -2.13
N GLU A 35 15.78 -11.96 -2.30
CA GLU A 35 15.53 -12.51 -3.64
C GLU A 35 14.19 -12.01 -4.18
N HIS A 36 14.20 -11.51 -5.42
CA HIS A 36 13.08 -10.80 -6.04
C HIS A 36 12.35 -11.68 -7.05
N VAL A 37 11.07 -11.96 -6.77
CA VAL A 37 10.19 -12.73 -7.66
C VAL A 37 9.13 -11.81 -8.26
N ARG A 38 8.95 -11.88 -9.58
CA ARG A 38 8.05 -11.00 -10.32
C ARG A 38 6.80 -11.74 -10.75
N PHE A 39 5.65 -11.13 -10.57
CA PHE A 39 4.36 -11.66 -10.97
C PHE A 39 3.67 -10.73 -11.97
N PRO A 40 2.87 -11.26 -12.91
CA PRO A 40 2.15 -10.46 -13.91
C PRO A 40 0.94 -9.71 -13.33
N SER A 41 0.50 -10.00 -12.10
CA SER A 41 -0.58 -9.26 -11.46
C SER A 41 -0.44 -9.18 -9.93
N ILE A 42 -1.05 -8.17 -9.32
CA ILE A 42 -1.14 -8.01 -7.86
C ILE A 42 -1.80 -9.22 -7.20
N VAL A 43 -2.86 -9.74 -7.82
CA VAL A 43 -3.59 -10.91 -7.30
C VAL A 43 -2.68 -12.12 -7.21
N GLU A 44 -1.81 -12.33 -8.21
CA GLU A 44 -0.84 -13.42 -8.20
C GLU A 44 0.27 -13.23 -7.16
N VAL A 45 0.75 -12.00 -6.92
CA VAL A 45 1.68 -11.72 -5.81
C VAL A 45 1.08 -12.18 -4.47
N LEU A 46 -0.17 -11.79 -4.21
CA LEU A 46 -0.86 -12.10 -2.96
C LEU A 46 -1.15 -13.60 -2.82
N ARG A 47 -1.60 -14.26 -3.90
CA ARG A 47 -1.84 -15.72 -3.90
C ARG A 47 -0.55 -16.52 -3.70
N ALA A 48 0.54 -16.14 -4.36
CA ALA A 48 1.84 -16.78 -4.18
C ALA A 48 2.35 -16.61 -2.74
N THR A 49 2.13 -15.44 -2.13
CA THR A 49 2.47 -15.20 -0.72
C THR A 49 1.63 -16.07 0.22
N GLU A 50 0.32 -16.18 -0.01
CA GLU A 50 -0.60 -17.04 0.75
C GLU A 50 -0.23 -18.53 0.62
N ALA A 51 0.13 -18.98 -0.59
CA ALA A 51 0.51 -20.35 -0.88
C ALA A 51 1.89 -20.74 -0.32
N GLY A 52 2.75 -19.75 -0.03
CA GLY A 52 4.12 -20.00 0.42
C GLY A 52 5.14 -20.13 -0.71
N ASP A 53 4.78 -19.79 -1.94
CA ASP A 53 5.70 -19.73 -3.08
C ASP A 53 6.71 -18.59 -2.94
N VAL A 54 6.33 -17.54 -2.21
CA VAL A 54 7.23 -16.47 -1.73
C VAL A 54 6.99 -16.20 -0.24
N ASP A 55 8.01 -15.69 0.44
CA ASP A 55 7.92 -15.39 1.88
C ASP A 55 7.10 -14.13 2.15
N LEU A 56 7.24 -13.13 1.29
CA LEU A 56 6.62 -11.81 1.42
C LEU A 56 6.04 -11.36 0.08
N GLY A 57 4.93 -10.62 0.13
CA GLY A 57 4.35 -9.93 -1.02
C GLY A 57 4.48 -8.43 -0.87
N PHE A 58 4.81 -7.72 -1.93
CA PHE A 58 4.91 -6.25 -1.95
C PHE A 58 4.03 -5.67 -3.05
N THR A 59 3.02 -4.88 -2.67
CA THR A 59 2.00 -4.38 -3.59
C THR A 59 1.53 -2.97 -3.23
N ALA A 60 1.08 -2.20 -4.23
CA ALA A 60 0.39 -0.93 -4.00
C ALA A 60 -0.98 -1.19 -3.37
N ILE A 61 -1.38 -0.38 -2.40
CA ILE A 61 -2.71 -0.46 -1.77
C ILE A 61 -3.54 0.79 -2.03
N GLU A 62 -2.90 1.94 -2.24
CA GLU A 62 -3.58 3.23 -2.39
C GLU A 62 -2.70 4.21 -3.16
N ASN A 63 -3.30 5.00 -4.03
CA ASN A 63 -2.70 6.15 -4.68
C ASN A 63 -3.50 7.41 -4.32
N MET A 64 -2.82 8.55 -4.16
CA MET A 64 -3.43 9.81 -3.75
C MET A 64 -4.48 10.33 -4.76
N ILE A 65 -4.27 10.10 -6.05
CA ILE A 65 -5.15 10.60 -7.12
C ILE A 65 -6.18 9.54 -7.55
N GLU A 66 -5.74 8.30 -7.76
CA GLU A 66 -6.59 7.21 -8.24
C GLU A 66 -7.38 6.52 -7.13
N GLY A 67 -7.00 6.77 -5.86
CA GLY A 67 -7.60 6.14 -4.69
C GLY A 67 -7.11 4.71 -4.47
N SER A 68 -7.99 3.88 -3.96
CA SER A 68 -7.70 2.51 -3.53
C SER A 68 -7.37 1.55 -4.67
N VAL A 69 -6.32 0.75 -4.49
CA VAL A 69 -5.96 -0.32 -5.42
C VAL A 69 -6.86 -1.52 -5.14
N ASN A 70 -7.98 -1.57 -5.86
CA ASN A 70 -9.04 -2.57 -5.69
C ASN A 70 -8.52 -4.01 -5.67
N ALA A 71 -7.56 -4.36 -6.54
CA ALA A 71 -6.98 -5.70 -6.59
C ALA A 71 -6.34 -6.12 -5.26
N THR A 72 -5.60 -5.22 -4.61
CA THR A 72 -4.98 -5.50 -3.31
C THR A 72 -6.05 -5.63 -2.22
N ILE A 73 -6.94 -4.66 -2.12
CA ILE A 73 -7.95 -4.61 -1.06
C ILE A 73 -8.91 -5.79 -1.16
N ASP A 74 -9.41 -6.10 -2.36
CA ASP A 74 -10.37 -7.18 -2.54
C ASP A 74 -9.73 -8.54 -2.28
N THR A 75 -8.49 -8.76 -2.72
CA THR A 75 -7.80 -10.03 -2.44
C THR A 75 -7.49 -10.18 -0.94
N LEU A 76 -7.02 -9.12 -0.28
CA LEU A 76 -6.84 -9.13 1.18
C LEU A 76 -8.18 -9.28 1.92
N ALA A 77 -9.29 -8.80 1.37
CA ALA A 77 -10.61 -8.93 1.99
C ALA A 77 -11.18 -10.34 1.86
N PHE A 78 -11.17 -10.89 0.65
CA PHE A 78 -12.02 -12.04 0.31
C PHE A 78 -11.24 -13.31 -0.05
N ASP A 79 -9.99 -13.19 -0.47
CA ASP A 79 -9.27 -14.30 -1.13
C ASP A 79 -8.01 -14.77 -0.38
N ALA A 80 -7.50 -13.99 0.58
CA ALA A 80 -6.25 -14.28 1.29
C ALA A 80 -6.34 -13.99 2.80
N SER A 81 -5.53 -14.66 3.62
CA SER A 81 -5.42 -14.48 5.08
C SER A 81 -4.07 -13.88 5.48
N LEU A 82 -3.59 -12.93 4.69
CA LEU A 82 -2.30 -12.27 4.88
C LEU A 82 -2.40 -11.11 5.88
N LEU A 83 -1.29 -10.85 6.54
CA LEU A 83 -1.08 -9.70 7.43
C LEU A 83 -0.15 -8.69 6.78
N ILE A 84 -0.56 -7.42 6.82
CA ILE A 84 0.28 -6.27 6.50
C ILE A 84 1.30 -6.10 7.62
N GLN A 85 2.58 -6.07 7.26
CA GLN A 85 3.73 -6.01 8.16
C GLN A 85 4.48 -4.69 8.07
N ARG A 86 4.28 -3.93 6.99
CA ARG A 86 4.91 -2.63 6.75
C ARG A 86 4.12 -1.87 5.70
N GLU A 87 4.07 -0.54 5.81
CA GLU A 87 3.72 0.32 4.69
C GLU A 87 4.94 1.15 4.23
N VAL A 88 4.97 1.47 2.94
CA VAL A 88 6.01 2.29 2.30
C VAL A 88 5.30 3.29 1.41
N VAL A 89 5.61 4.57 1.55
CA VAL A 89 5.05 5.64 0.71
C VAL A 89 6.16 6.27 -0.10
N ILE A 90 5.95 6.37 -1.41
CA ILE A 90 6.85 7.12 -2.31
C ILE A 90 6.06 8.12 -3.14
N SER A 91 6.71 9.21 -3.49
CA SER A 91 6.20 10.14 -4.51
C SER A 91 6.22 9.49 -5.89
N VAL A 92 5.18 9.75 -6.66
CA VAL A 92 5.00 9.26 -8.04
C VAL A 92 5.62 10.27 -8.99
N ASN A 93 6.93 10.15 -9.19
CA ASN A 93 7.66 11.01 -10.12
C ASN A 93 7.72 10.38 -11.51
N LEU A 94 7.16 11.08 -12.50
CA LEU A 94 7.16 10.68 -13.90
C LEU A 94 8.31 11.39 -14.61
N ASN A 95 9.08 10.63 -15.39
CA ASN A 95 10.29 11.09 -16.05
C ASN A 95 10.14 10.85 -17.56
N LEU A 96 10.62 11.78 -18.38
CA LEU A 96 10.76 11.58 -19.82
C LEU A 96 12.09 10.88 -20.09
N LEU A 97 12.02 9.65 -20.60
CA LEU A 97 13.15 8.76 -20.86
C LEU A 97 13.35 8.56 -22.36
N ALA A 98 14.59 8.52 -22.82
CA ALA A 98 14.93 8.23 -24.21
C ALA A 98 16.25 7.46 -24.31
N LEU A 99 16.60 7.00 -25.51
CA LEU A 99 17.91 6.39 -25.78
C LEU A 99 19.05 7.40 -25.51
N PRO A 100 20.24 6.91 -25.12
CA PRO A 100 21.38 7.79 -24.88
C PRO A 100 21.71 8.73 -26.04
N GLY A 101 21.95 10.01 -25.73
CA GLY A 101 22.30 11.03 -26.72
C GLY A 101 21.13 11.62 -27.50
N VAL A 102 19.89 11.20 -27.24
CA VAL A 102 18.68 11.83 -27.77
C VAL A 102 18.43 13.17 -27.08
N THR A 103 17.95 14.18 -27.80
CA THR A 103 17.55 15.46 -27.24
C THR A 103 16.04 15.67 -27.34
N LEU A 104 15.49 16.63 -26.58
CA LEU A 104 14.07 16.98 -26.66
C LEU A 104 13.61 17.37 -28.07
N ALA A 105 14.52 17.89 -28.91
CA ALA A 105 14.20 18.31 -30.27
C ALA A 105 13.96 17.13 -31.22
N ASP A 106 14.50 15.95 -30.89
CA ASP A 106 14.41 14.75 -31.71
C ASP A 106 13.09 13.99 -31.50
N ILE A 107 12.39 14.27 -30.40
CA ILE A 107 11.21 13.53 -29.97
C ILE A 107 9.99 13.83 -30.85
N GLY A 108 9.61 12.84 -31.66
CA GLY A 108 8.38 12.82 -32.45
C GLY A 108 7.24 12.02 -31.81
N GLU A 109 7.56 11.15 -30.85
CA GLU A 109 6.59 10.25 -30.22
C GLU A 109 6.87 10.05 -28.73
N VAL A 110 5.82 10.02 -27.91
CA VAL A 110 5.89 9.74 -26.47
C VAL A 110 4.98 8.56 -26.13
N ARG A 111 5.54 7.52 -25.51
CA ARG A 111 4.84 6.30 -25.09
C ARG A 111 4.66 6.26 -23.58
N SER A 112 3.47 5.92 -23.10
CA SER A 112 3.25 5.54 -21.70
C SER A 112 1.85 4.98 -21.46
N HIS A 113 1.59 4.56 -20.23
CA HIS A 113 0.25 4.25 -19.76
C HIS A 113 -0.65 5.51 -19.85
N PRO A 114 -1.93 5.39 -20.28
CA PRO A 114 -2.83 6.53 -20.42
C PRO A 114 -2.97 7.41 -19.17
N VAL A 115 -2.87 6.80 -17.98
CA VAL A 115 -2.94 7.57 -16.74
C VAL A 115 -1.69 8.43 -16.53
N ALA A 116 -0.49 7.90 -16.85
CA ALA A 116 0.74 8.66 -16.74
C ALA A 116 0.80 9.81 -17.74
N THR A 117 0.39 9.59 -19.00
CA THR A 117 0.33 10.68 -19.99
C THR A 117 -0.71 11.74 -19.63
N ALA A 118 -1.83 11.35 -19.01
CA ALA A 118 -2.83 12.28 -18.51
C ALA A 118 -2.32 13.14 -17.34
N GLN A 119 -1.37 12.62 -16.56
CA GLN A 119 -0.72 13.35 -15.46
C GLN A 119 0.44 14.24 -15.93
N CYS A 120 0.84 14.23 -17.20
CA CYS A 120 1.95 15.04 -17.73
C CYS A 120 1.50 15.99 -18.86
N ARG A 121 0.20 16.33 -18.90
CA ARG A 121 -0.39 17.03 -20.06
C ARG A 121 0.20 18.42 -20.25
N ARG A 122 0.48 19.14 -19.16
CA ARG A 122 1.03 20.51 -19.27
C ARG A 122 2.43 20.47 -19.82
N TYR A 123 3.28 19.58 -19.29
CA TYR A 123 4.64 19.41 -19.78
C TYR A 123 4.66 19.03 -21.26
N LEU A 124 3.83 18.05 -21.68
CA LEU A 124 3.75 17.62 -23.07
C LEU A 124 3.29 18.74 -24.00
N ALA A 125 2.27 19.52 -23.61
CA ALA A 125 1.78 20.64 -24.39
C ALA A 125 2.83 21.77 -24.54
N ASP A 126 3.58 22.06 -23.48
CA ASP A 126 4.53 23.17 -23.45
C ASP A 126 5.87 22.82 -24.12
N ARG A 127 6.35 21.58 -23.94
CA ARG A 127 7.71 21.16 -24.33
C ARG A 127 7.75 20.29 -25.57
N LEU A 128 6.69 19.51 -25.83
CA LEU A 128 6.61 18.56 -26.93
C LEU A 128 5.28 18.69 -27.71
N PRO A 129 4.89 19.91 -28.15
CA PRO A 129 3.55 20.16 -28.75
C PRO A 129 3.29 19.40 -30.05
N ARG A 130 4.34 18.87 -30.70
CA ARG A 130 4.26 18.13 -31.95
C ARG A 130 4.40 16.62 -31.77
N ALA A 131 4.74 16.16 -30.57
CA ALA A 131 4.96 14.74 -30.33
C ALA A 131 3.61 14.00 -30.27
N ARG A 132 3.55 12.85 -30.93
CA ARG A 132 2.39 11.96 -30.87
C ARG A 132 2.42 11.17 -29.56
N VAL A 133 1.31 11.17 -28.81
CA VAL A 133 1.18 10.34 -27.60
C VAL A 133 0.61 8.98 -27.96
N VAL A 134 1.28 7.91 -27.56
CA VAL A 134 0.91 6.52 -27.83
C VAL A 134 0.73 5.76 -26.52
N ALA A 135 -0.40 5.06 -26.39
CA ALA A 135 -0.73 4.31 -25.19
C ALA A 135 -0.01 2.96 -25.15
N THR A 136 0.49 2.59 -23.98
CA THR A 136 1.06 1.28 -23.66
C THR A 136 0.34 0.65 -22.46
N ASN A 137 0.62 -0.64 -22.19
CA ASN A 137 0.01 -1.37 -21.09
C ASN A 137 0.50 -0.92 -19.70
N SER A 138 1.75 -0.45 -19.62
CA SER A 138 2.32 0.09 -18.38
C SER A 138 3.40 1.14 -18.69
N THR A 139 3.75 1.94 -17.69
CA THR A 139 4.86 2.90 -17.78
C THR A 139 6.21 2.20 -17.99
N ALA A 140 6.42 1.07 -17.31
CA ALA A 140 7.61 0.24 -17.48
C ALA A 140 7.66 -0.44 -18.86
N ASP A 141 6.52 -0.88 -19.40
CA ASP A 141 6.47 -1.41 -20.77
C ASP A 141 6.82 -0.34 -21.82
N ALA A 142 6.41 0.91 -21.62
CA ALA A 142 6.81 1.99 -22.52
C ALA A 142 8.33 2.18 -22.54
N ALA A 143 8.98 2.18 -21.38
CA ALA A 143 10.44 2.25 -21.30
C ALA A 143 11.10 1.04 -21.97
N ARG A 144 10.59 -0.18 -21.73
CA ARG A 144 11.06 -1.40 -22.38
C ARG A 144 10.94 -1.35 -23.90
N GLU A 145 9.81 -0.87 -24.42
CA GLU A 145 9.58 -0.71 -25.86
C GLU A 145 10.53 0.31 -26.48
N VAL A 146 10.76 1.45 -25.83
CA VAL A 146 11.70 2.48 -26.31
C VAL A 146 13.12 1.94 -26.36
N ALA A 147 13.56 1.24 -25.30
CA ALA A 147 14.89 0.61 -25.28
C ALA A 147 15.07 -0.45 -26.37
N ALA A 148 13.99 -1.14 -26.76
CA ALA A 148 14.04 -2.19 -27.78
C ALA A 148 13.86 -1.69 -29.23
N ALA A 149 13.34 -0.49 -29.44
CA ALA A 149 12.93 0.00 -30.76
C ALA A 149 14.08 0.52 -31.63
N ASP A 150 15.25 0.82 -31.05
CA ASP A 150 16.39 1.50 -31.71
C ASP A 150 15.97 2.76 -32.49
N ASP A 151 14.90 3.42 -32.04
CA ASP A 151 14.32 4.61 -32.66
C ASP A 151 14.58 5.82 -31.77
N HIS A 152 15.51 6.67 -32.22
CA HIS A 152 15.95 7.88 -31.52
C HIS A 152 14.90 9.01 -31.52
N THR A 153 13.74 8.80 -32.15
CA THR A 153 12.63 9.78 -32.16
C THR A 153 11.55 9.49 -31.12
N VAL A 154 11.68 8.39 -30.35
CA VAL A 154 10.69 7.93 -29.39
C VAL A 154 11.19 8.11 -27.96
N ALA A 155 10.34 8.68 -27.11
CA ALA A 155 10.55 8.75 -25.67
C ALA A 155 9.46 7.99 -24.91
N ALA A 156 9.76 7.60 -23.67
CA ALA A 156 8.81 7.01 -22.73
C ALA A 156 8.56 7.97 -21.56
N ILE A 157 7.35 7.97 -21.01
CA ILE A 157 7.11 8.52 -19.66
C ILE A 157 7.08 7.35 -18.69
N ALA A 158 8.01 7.32 -17.73
CA ALA A 158 8.12 6.21 -16.79
C ALA A 158 8.75 6.61 -15.44
N PRO A 159 8.73 5.72 -14.42
CA PRO A 159 9.48 5.92 -13.19
C PRO A 159 10.98 6.00 -13.47
N ARG A 160 11.73 6.69 -12.61
CA ARG A 160 13.19 6.77 -12.71
C ARG A 160 13.84 5.37 -12.70
N ARG A 161 13.27 4.43 -11.96
CA ARG A 161 13.76 3.04 -11.93
C ARG A 161 13.78 2.38 -13.32
N ALA A 162 12.84 2.72 -14.20
CA ALA A 162 12.83 2.19 -15.57
C ALA A 162 14.04 2.67 -16.39
N ALA A 163 14.54 3.88 -16.13
CA ALA A 163 15.73 4.40 -16.80
C ALA A 163 16.97 3.55 -16.46
N GLU A 164 17.14 3.20 -15.18
CA GLU A 164 18.24 2.36 -14.71
C GLU A 164 18.20 0.95 -15.30
N VAL A 165 17.00 0.35 -15.32
CA VAL A 165 16.80 -1.04 -15.73
C VAL A 165 16.94 -1.23 -17.24
N TYR A 166 16.49 -0.24 -18.03
CA TYR A 166 16.47 -0.30 -19.49
C TYR A 166 17.57 0.56 -20.15
N GLU A 167 18.55 1.03 -19.36
CA GLU A 167 19.70 1.82 -19.84
C GLU A 167 19.29 3.07 -20.66
N LEU A 168 18.22 3.74 -20.22
CA LEU A 168 17.72 4.97 -20.84
C LEU A 168 18.22 6.22 -20.10
N GLU A 169 18.32 7.33 -20.83
CA GLU A 169 18.64 8.64 -20.26
C GLU A 169 17.37 9.40 -19.85
N VAL A 170 17.44 10.07 -18.70
CA VAL A 170 16.37 10.97 -18.24
C VAL A 170 16.56 12.34 -18.92
N LEU A 171 15.73 12.62 -19.92
CA LEU A 171 15.74 13.93 -20.62
C LEU A 171 15.10 15.04 -19.78
N ALA A 172 14.10 14.68 -19.00
CA ALA A 172 13.46 15.57 -18.04
C ALA A 172 12.90 14.75 -16.87
N ALA A 173 13.21 15.20 -15.66
CA ALA A 173 12.69 14.62 -14.43
C ALA A 173 11.44 15.36 -13.96
N ASP A 174 10.62 14.67 -13.17
CA ASP A 174 9.50 15.22 -12.40
C ASP A 174 8.53 16.06 -13.26
N ILE A 175 8.07 15.46 -14.36
CA ILE A 175 7.24 16.13 -15.38
C ILE A 175 5.72 16.01 -15.13
N GLU A 176 5.32 15.41 -14.02
CA GLU A 176 3.94 15.34 -13.58
C GLU A 176 3.36 16.72 -13.24
N ASP A 177 2.06 16.89 -13.52
CA ASP A 177 1.30 18.11 -13.25
C ASP A 177 1.05 18.32 -11.74
N HIS A 178 1.16 17.24 -10.94
CA HIS A 178 0.89 17.21 -9.50
C HIS A 178 2.06 16.53 -8.75
N PRO A 179 3.08 17.28 -8.29
CA PRO A 179 4.28 16.71 -7.65
C PRO A 179 4.00 16.07 -6.28
N GLU A 180 2.87 16.41 -5.67
CA GLU A 180 2.42 15.87 -4.39
C GLU A 180 1.87 14.43 -4.51
N ASN A 181 1.71 13.88 -5.73
CA ASN A 181 1.12 12.55 -5.93
C ASN A 181 1.95 11.48 -5.24
N GLN A 182 1.33 10.71 -4.35
CA GLN A 182 1.98 9.64 -3.60
C GLN A 182 1.25 8.32 -3.81
N THR A 183 2.02 7.23 -3.77
CA THR A 183 1.48 5.86 -3.72
C THR A 183 1.96 5.17 -2.46
N ARG A 184 1.00 4.58 -1.75
CA ARG A 184 1.20 3.73 -0.58
C ARG A 184 1.28 2.28 -1.02
N PHE A 185 2.37 1.63 -0.62
CA PHE A 185 2.64 0.22 -0.81
C PHE A 185 2.62 -0.49 0.54
N VAL A 186 2.31 -1.77 0.52
CA VAL A 186 2.29 -2.63 1.70
C VAL A 186 3.14 -3.87 1.46
N LEU A 187 3.88 -4.25 2.50
CA LEU A 187 4.52 -5.55 2.61
C LEU A 187 3.57 -6.47 3.39
N VAL A 188 3.26 -7.63 2.83
CA VAL A 188 2.36 -8.62 3.42
C VAL A 188 3.07 -9.95 3.62
N GLY A 189 2.66 -10.69 4.64
CA GLY A 189 3.15 -12.05 4.93
C GLY A 189 2.04 -12.91 5.54
N ARG A 190 2.25 -14.23 5.56
CA ARG A 190 1.26 -15.18 6.11
C ARG A 190 1.08 -15.07 7.62
N ASP A 191 2.14 -14.70 8.32
CA ASP A 191 2.13 -14.62 9.78
C ASP A 191 3.16 -13.61 10.27
N GLY A 192 2.98 -13.14 11.51
CA GLY A 192 3.82 -12.16 12.17
C GLY A 192 3.19 -10.77 12.19
N VAL A 193 2.98 -10.27 13.41
CA VAL A 193 2.69 -8.86 13.68
C VAL A 193 3.98 -8.23 14.20
N PRO A 194 4.51 -7.18 13.53
CA PRO A 194 5.65 -6.41 14.03
C PRO A 194 5.51 -5.97 15.49
N ALA A 195 6.63 -5.67 16.14
CA ALA A 195 6.59 -5.06 17.47
C ALA A 195 6.08 -3.61 17.37
N PRO A 196 5.32 -3.12 18.36
CA PRO A 196 4.81 -1.75 18.36
C PRO A 196 5.95 -0.74 18.39
N THR A 197 5.92 0.21 17.46
CA THR A 197 6.89 1.31 17.40
C THR A 197 6.42 2.53 18.20
N GLY A 198 5.11 2.63 18.43
CA GLY A 198 4.44 3.84 18.96
C GLY A 198 3.92 4.78 17.88
N HIS A 199 4.23 4.49 16.62
CA HIS A 199 3.73 5.18 15.45
C HIS A 199 3.23 4.10 14.50
N ASP A 200 2.18 3.42 14.94
CA ASP A 200 1.68 2.23 14.28
C ASP A 200 0.30 2.50 13.69
N LYS A 201 -0.02 1.75 12.64
CA LYS A 201 -1.33 1.70 12.03
C LYS A 201 -1.88 0.29 12.19
N THR A 202 -3.17 0.17 12.42
CA THR A 202 -3.89 -1.09 12.41
C THR A 202 -4.95 -1.06 11.32
N SER A 203 -4.92 -2.05 10.43
CA SER A 203 -5.91 -2.22 9.37
C SER A 203 -6.85 -3.37 9.68
N ILE A 204 -8.16 -3.15 9.49
CA ILE A 204 -9.19 -4.18 9.66
C ILE A 204 -10.27 -4.08 8.60
N LEU A 205 -11.00 -5.17 8.42
CA LEU A 205 -12.29 -5.19 7.74
C LEU A 205 -13.38 -5.52 8.74
N VAL A 206 -14.44 -4.72 8.74
CA VAL A 206 -15.62 -4.93 9.58
C VAL A 206 -16.81 -5.29 8.70
N TYR A 207 -17.33 -6.50 8.89
CA TYR A 207 -18.54 -6.99 8.22
C TYR A 207 -19.72 -6.78 9.17
N GLN A 208 -20.67 -5.96 8.74
CA GLN A 208 -21.87 -5.69 9.53
C GLN A 208 -22.73 -6.93 9.68
N ARG A 209 -23.43 -7.06 10.82
CA ARG A 209 -24.48 -8.10 10.97
C ARG A 209 -25.70 -7.79 10.12
N GLU A 210 -26.10 -6.52 10.12
CA GLU A 210 -27.26 -6.02 9.41
C GLU A 210 -26.94 -4.62 8.88
N ASP A 211 -27.32 -4.36 7.62
CA ASP A 211 -27.28 -3.04 7.02
C ASP A 211 -28.54 -2.25 7.42
N VAL A 212 -28.47 -1.61 8.59
CA VAL A 212 -29.53 -0.77 9.15
C VAL A 212 -29.02 0.63 9.48
N PRO A 213 -29.88 1.66 9.45
CA PRO A 213 -29.49 3.02 9.80
C PRO A 213 -28.77 3.09 11.16
N GLY A 214 -27.60 3.72 11.18
CA GLY A 214 -26.77 3.85 12.39
C GLY A 214 -25.77 2.71 12.62
N SER A 215 -25.79 1.64 11.82
CA SER A 215 -24.85 0.52 11.96
C SER A 215 -23.37 0.97 11.81
N LEU A 216 -23.07 1.80 10.80
CA LEU A 216 -21.74 2.40 10.65
C LEU A 216 -21.38 3.32 11.81
N VAL A 217 -22.33 4.14 12.29
CA VAL A 217 -22.09 5.02 13.45
C VAL A 217 -21.70 4.19 14.68
N GLY A 218 -22.36 3.06 14.91
CA GLY A 218 -22.01 2.14 16.00
C GLY A 218 -20.59 1.58 15.88
N ILE A 219 -20.11 1.29 14.66
CA ILE A 219 -18.72 0.88 14.42
C ILE A 219 -17.76 2.03 14.75
N LEU A 220 -18.03 3.23 14.23
CA LEU A 220 -17.15 4.40 14.42
C LEU A 220 -17.10 4.85 15.89
N GLN A 221 -18.18 4.66 16.63
CA GLN A 221 -18.25 4.95 18.06
C GLN A 221 -17.26 4.11 18.89
N GLU A 222 -16.92 2.88 18.47
CA GLU A 222 -15.94 2.06 19.18
C GLU A 222 -14.53 2.68 19.16
N PHE A 223 -14.19 3.40 18.08
CA PHE A 223 -12.92 4.13 17.98
C PHE A 223 -13.00 5.48 18.67
N ALA A 224 -14.06 6.24 18.40
CA ALA A 224 -14.25 7.58 18.96
C ALA A 224 -14.32 7.59 20.50
N ALA A 225 -15.02 6.62 21.11
CA ALA A 225 -15.13 6.49 22.56
C ALA A 225 -13.76 6.26 23.25
N ARG A 226 -12.76 5.81 22.50
CA ARG A 226 -11.40 5.53 22.97
C ARG A 226 -10.38 6.53 22.43
N SER A 227 -10.83 7.60 21.77
CA SER A 227 -9.99 8.62 21.12
C SER A 227 -8.97 8.01 20.14
N ILE A 228 -9.38 6.95 19.43
CA ILE A 228 -8.57 6.33 18.38
C ILE A 228 -8.84 7.06 17.07
N ASN A 229 -7.81 7.63 16.47
CA ASN A 229 -7.94 8.32 15.18
C ASN A 229 -8.08 7.30 14.05
N LEU A 230 -8.93 7.61 13.07
CA LEU A 230 -9.09 6.84 11.84
C LEU A 230 -8.39 7.57 10.69
N THR A 231 -7.53 6.86 9.97
CA THR A 231 -6.78 7.40 8.82
C THR A 231 -7.36 6.96 7.49
N LYS A 232 -8.17 5.90 7.48
CA LYS A 232 -8.92 5.44 6.31
C LYS A 232 -10.26 4.82 6.72
N LEU A 233 -11.30 5.10 5.95
CA LEU A 233 -12.60 4.45 6.04
C LEU A 233 -13.17 4.33 4.62
N GLU A 234 -13.36 3.09 4.15
CA GLU A 234 -13.90 2.81 2.82
C GLU A 234 -14.90 1.66 2.88
N SER A 235 -16.06 1.80 2.23
CA SER A 235 -17.03 0.71 2.06
C SER A 235 -16.68 -0.14 0.85
N ARG A 236 -16.82 -1.47 0.99
CA ARG A 236 -16.58 -2.46 -0.06
C ARG A 236 -17.77 -3.42 -0.16
N PRO A 237 -18.32 -3.69 -1.35
CA PRO A 237 -19.36 -4.70 -1.49
C PRO A 237 -18.77 -6.09 -1.22
N THR A 238 -19.44 -6.91 -0.40
CA THR A 238 -18.97 -8.24 0.01
C THR A 238 -19.10 -9.32 -1.07
N ARG A 239 -19.72 -8.97 -2.22
CA ARG A 239 -20.05 -9.89 -3.34
C ARG A 239 -21.05 -11.00 -2.97
N THR A 240 -21.67 -10.96 -1.79
CA THR A 240 -22.71 -11.92 -1.34
C THR A 240 -24.12 -11.49 -1.71
N GLY A 241 -24.35 -10.19 -1.92
CA GLY A 241 -25.64 -9.61 -2.27
C GLY A 241 -25.54 -8.10 -2.51
N LEU A 242 -26.52 -7.53 -3.24
CA LEU A 242 -26.63 -6.08 -3.36
C LEU A 242 -27.07 -5.49 -2.02
N GLY A 243 -26.29 -4.57 -1.46
CA GLY A 243 -26.55 -3.97 -0.14
C GLY A 243 -25.68 -4.53 0.98
N ASP A 244 -24.95 -5.63 0.76
CA ASP A 244 -24.01 -6.16 1.75
C ASP A 244 -22.64 -5.50 1.59
N TYR A 245 -22.21 -4.77 2.63
CA TYR A 245 -20.93 -4.08 2.65
C TYR A 245 -20.06 -4.52 3.84
N CYS A 246 -18.75 -4.49 3.62
CA CYS A 246 -17.76 -4.44 4.69
C CYS A 246 -17.01 -3.10 4.65
N PHE A 247 -16.46 -2.70 5.79
CA PHE A 247 -15.70 -1.45 5.90
C PHE A 247 -14.23 -1.76 6.11
N LEU A 248 -13.39 -1.29 5.20
CA LEU A 248 -11.95 -1.22 5.39
C LEU A 248 -11.63 0.00 6.25
N ILE A 249 -10.99 -0.24 7.38
CA ILE A 249 -10.66 0.80 8.36
C ILE A 249 -9.17 0.71 8.66
N ASP A 250 -8.47 1.84 8.50
CA ASP A 250 -7.14 2.05 9.07
C ASP A 250 -7.27 2.97 10.28
N CYS A 251 -6.75 2.55 11.43
CA CYS A 251 -6.70 3.36 12.64
C CYS A 251 -5.28 3.50 13.18
N GLU A 252 -5.03 4.59 13.90
CA GLU A 252 -3.77 4.79 14.61
C GLU A 252 -3.70 3.91 15.87
N GLY A 253 -2.54 3.28 16.06
CA GLY A 253 -2.27 2.41 17.19
C GLY A 253 -1.99 0.97 16.76
N HIS A 254 -1.50 0.19 17.72
CA HIS A 254 -1.10 -1.20 17.53
C HIS A 254 -2.07 -2.15 18.25
N ILE A 255 -2.22 -3.39 17.79
CA ILE A 255 -3.00 -4.43 18.50
C ILE A 255 -2.49 -4.70 19.93
N ALA A 256 -1.25 -4.30 20.23
CA ALA A 256 -0.65 -4.41 21.55
C ALA A 256 -1.05 -3.27 22.50
N ASP A 257 -1.68 -2.21 21.98
CA ASP A 257 -2.25 -1.14 22.79
C ASP A 257 -3.62 -1.57 23.31
N GLU A 258 -3.81 -1.51 24.63
CA GLU A 258 -5.04 -1.98 25.28
C GLU A 258 -6.29 -1.28 24.74
N VAL A 259 -6.20 0.02 24.40
CA VAL A 259 -7.32 0.77 23.81
C VAL A 259 -7.73 0.23 22.44
N VAL A 260 -6.76 -0.18 21.59
CA VAL A 260 -7.03 -0.76 20.28
C VAL A 260 -7.57 -2.18 20.44
N ALA A 261 -6.96 -2.98 21.31
CA ALA A 261 -7.42 -4.33 21.62
C ALA A 261 -8.86 -4.31 22.16
N ASP A 262 -9.21 -3.38 23.05
CA ASP A 262 -10.55 -3.24 23.59
C ASP A 262 -11.58 -2.81 22.52
N ALA A 263 -11.22 -1.90 21.61
CA ALA A 263 -12.06 -1.55 20.46
C ALA A 263 -12.35 -2.79 19.60
N LEU A 264 -11.30 -3.56 19.26
CA LEU A 264 -11.42 -4.76 18.43
C LEU A 264 -12.23 -5.87 19.13
N ARG A 265 -12.06 -6.06 20.44
CA ARG A 265 -12.89 -6.99 21.23
C ARG A 265 -14.37 -6.61 21.14
N ASN A 266 -14.70 -5.33 21.25
CA ASN A 266 -16.09 -4.86 21.15
C ASN A 266 -16.66 -4.99 19.74
N LEU A 267 -15.88 -4.66 18.71
CA LEU A 267 -16.28 -4.86 17.32
C LEU A 267 -16.53 -6.34 17.02
N HIS A 268 -15.63 -7.24 17.43
CA HIS A 268 -15.78 -8.67 17.22
C HIS A 268 -17.04 -9.24 17.91
N MET A 269 -17.40 -8.71 19.09
CA MET A 269 -18.61 -9.09 19.79
C MET A 269 -19.90 -8.61 19.09
N LYS A 270 -19.89 -7.40 18.52
CA LYS A 270 -21.10 -6.74 17.99
C LYS A 270 -21.36 -7.02 16.51
N GLN A 271 -20.31 -7.22 15.73
CA GLN A 271 -20.38 -7.32 14.27
C GLN A 271 -20.46 -8.78 13.80
N ALA A 272 -20.68 -9.01 12.50
CA ALA A 272 -20.76 -10.37 11.96
C ALA A 272 -19.38 -11.00 11.93
N GLN A 273 -18.42 -10.22 11.46
CA GLN A 273 -17.02 -10.61 11.38
C GLN A 273 -16.14 -9.36 11.47
N VAL A 274 -15.01 -9.50 12.13
CA VAL A 274 -13.91 -8.53 12.08
C VAL A 274 -12.69 -9.29 11.61
N LYS A 275 -12.20 -8.94 10.43
CA LYS A 275 -10.96 -9.51 9.87
C LYS A 275 -9.83 -8.55 10.17
N PHE A 276 -8.86 -9.02 10.93
CA PHE A 276 -7.63 -8.27 11.22
C PHE A 276 -6.68 -8.39 10.03
N LEU A 277 -6.20 -7.26 9.51
CA LEU A 277 -5.26 -7.22 8.39
C LEU A 277 -3.84 -6.87 8.83
N GLY A 278 -3.59 -6.58 10.11
CA GLY A 278 -2.25 -6.31 10.63
C GLY A 278 -2.17 -5.03 11.45
N SER A 279 -1.15 -4.99 12.32
CA SER A 279 -0.66 -3.78 12.98
C SER A 279 0.80 -3.60 12.61
N TYR A 280 1.18 -2.43 12.11
CA TYR A 280 2.48 -2.22 11.48
C TYR A 280 2.93 -0.76 11.60
N PRO A 281 4.24 -0.47 11.47
CA PRO A 281 4.75 0.89 11.53
C PRO A 281 4.13 1.78 10.45
N SER A 282 3.67 2.96 10.83
CA SER A 282 3.19 4.01 9.93
C SER A 282 4.35 4.62 9.14
N ALA A 283 4.14 4.87 7.85
CA ALA A 283 5.08 5.63 7.02
C ALA A 283 5.05 7.14 7.34
N TYR A 284 3.95 7.63 7.93
CA TYR A 284 3.81 9.02 8.36
C TYR A 284 4.21 9.13 9.83
N GLY A 285 5.31 9.85 10.08
CA GLY A 285 5.92 9.98 11.40
C GLY A 285 5.55 11.28 12.10
N GLU A 286 4.42 11.30 12.80
CA GLU A 286 4.26 12.20 13.95
C GLU A 286 3.86 11.42 15.22
N PRO A 287 4.30 11.87 16.41
CA PRO A 287 3.90 11.26 17.69
C PRO A 287 2.45 11.57 18.02
N HIS A 288 1.58 10.57 17.98
CA HIS A 288 0.19 10.74 18.41
C HIS A 288 0.00 10.48 19.92
N GLU A 289 -1.00 11.20 20.45
CA GLU A 289 -1.37 11.28 21.86
C GLU A 289 -1.80 9.94 22.50
N VAL A 290 -1.95 8.86 21.73
CA VAL A 290 -2.38 7.54 22.22
C VAL A 290 -1.45 7.02 23.33
N ARG A 291 -0.15 7.37 23.29
CA ARG A 291 0.78 7.05 24.40
C ARG A 291 0.55 7.89 25.67
N ARG A 292 -0.03 9.08 25.60
CA ARG A 292 -0.30 9.93 26.79
C ARG A 292 -1.30 9.29 27.75
N ASN A 293 -2.16 8.36 27.30
CA ASN A 293 -3.18 7.75 28.15
C ASN A 293 -2.82 6.33 28.67
N ARG A 294 -1.61 5.80 28.41
CA ARG A 294 -1.23 4.47 28.94
C ARG A 294 -1.24 4.41 30.47
N GLU A 295 -0.81 5.49 31.12
CA GLU A 295 -0.86 5.60 32.58
C GLU A 295 -2.29 5.67 33.11
N GLY A 296 -3.17 6.43 32.43
CA GLY A 296 -4.58 6.54 32.78
C GLY A 296 -5.33 5.21 32.64
N VAL A 297 -5.09 4.47 31.56
CA VAL A 297 -5.66 3.14 31.34
C VAL A 297 -5.20 2.17 32.42
N ARG A 298 -3.88 2.09 32.69
CA ARG A 298 -3.35 1.21 33.72
C ARG A 298 -3.88 1.54 35.11
N ALA A 299 -3.96 2.82 35.46
CA ALA A 299 -4.55 3.25 36.73
C ALA A 299 -6.04 2.87 36.84
N ALA A 300 -6.80 3.00 35.74
CA ALA A 300 -8.19 2.58 35.69
C ALA A 300 -8.34 1.05 35.86
N GLU A 301 -7.48 0.26 35.22
CA GLU A 301 -7.44 -1.20 35.36
C GLU A 301 -7.12 -1.63 36.79
N GLU A 302 -6.07 -1.06 37.39
CA GLU A 302 -5.67 -1.32 38.78
C GLU A 302 -6.81 -0.95 39.75
N TRP A 303 -7.49 0.16 39.51
CA TRP A 303 -8.66 0.58 40.29
C TRP A 303 -9.83 -0.40 40.16
N VAL A 304 -10.18 -0.84 38.95
CA VAL A 304 -11.25 -1.84 38.73
C VAL A 304 -10.88 -3.18 39.35
N ALA A 305 -9.63 -3.62 39.23
CA ALA A 305 -9.13 -4.84 39.85
C ALA A 305 -9.25 -4.77 41.38
N ALA A 306 -8.88 -3.63 41.98
CA ALA A 306 -9.04 -3.40 43.41
C ALA A 306 -10.52 -3.47 43.85
N LEU A 307 -11.45 -2.90 43.07
CA LEU A 307 -12.89 -3.00 43.35
C LEU A 307 -13.41 -4.45 43.26
N ARG A 308 -12.99 -5.21 42.24
CA ARG A 308 -13.36 -6.63 42.09
C ARG A 308 -12.86 -7.48 43.26
N GLY A 309 -11.68 -7.16 43.80
CA GLY A 309 -11.15 -7.80 45.00
C GLY A 309 -12.01 -7.61 46.27
N ARG A 310 -12.95 -6.66 46.26
CA ARG A 310 -13.88 -6.41 47.39
C ARG A 310 -15.18 -7.21 47.29
N ILE A 311 -15.39 -7.96 46.21
CA ILE A 311 -16.55 -8.84 46.06
C ILE A 311 -16.42 -9.96 47.09
N ARG A 312 -17.30 -9.94 48.11
CA ARG A 312 -17.40 -11.04 49.07
C ARG A 312 -18.12 -12.20 48.38
N ARG A 313 -17.46 -13.35 48.33
CA ARG A 313 -18.05 -14.62 47.88
C ARG A 313 -18.96 -15.18 48.96
#